data_AF-A0A936L2H2-F1
#
_entry.id   AF-A0A936L2H2-F1
#
_cell.length_a   1.000
_cell.length_b   1.000
_cell.length_c   1.000
_cell.angle_alpha   90.00
_cell.angle_beta   90.00
_cell.angle_gamma   90.00
#
_symmetry.space_group_name_H-M   'P 1'
#
loop_
_entity.id
_entity.type
_entity.pdbx_description
1 polymer ?
#
loop_
_entity_poly.entity_id
_entity_poly.type
_entity_poly.pdbx_seq_one_letter_code
_entity_poly.pdbx_strand_id
1 'polypeptide(L)'
;MEPTEVKNRILAAAHPVMRISSLSPDQWYRKPSGPRRGAWYSCDYNILDESLWKRREECIYFVQDGENELRYVGISVNRLADRWRFSPAYNKELKSLGKNELFHSQCWPEICANHSFEKISGYIVSVLHGKDLLTVLSELNHPLSCLGSLSEDPDIAVIALEVWFVKRFNSQLWNKRK
;
A
#
# COMPACT_ATOMS: atom_id res chain seq x y z
N MET A 1 -10.07 -8.35 22.49
CA MET A 1 -9.96 -7.06 21.77
C MET A 1 -10.95 -7.06 20.62
N GLU A 2 -11.63 -5.94 20.40
CA GLU A 2 -12.54 -5.77 19.26
C GLU A 2 -11.74 -5.64 17.94
N PRO A 3 -12.32 -5.97 16.77
CA PRO A 3 -11.60 -5.89 15.49
C PRO A 3 -10.94 -4.54 15.22
N THR A 4 -11.60 -3.43 15.56
CA THR A 4 -11.05 -2.08 15.38
C THR A 4 -9.84 -1.82 16.26
N GLU A 5 -9.83 -2.34 17.49
CA GLU A 5 -8.69 -2.23 18.40
C GLU A 5 -7.49 -3.04 17.89
N VAL A 6 -7.73 -4.25 17.39
CA VAL A 6 -6.72 -5.09 16.72
C VAL A 6 -6.13 -4.36 15.52
N LYS A 7 -6.98 -3.80 14.64
CA LYS A 7 -6.59 -3.00 13.48
C LYS A 7 -5.64 -1.87 13.91
N ASN A 8 -6.05 -1.08 14.90
CA ASN A 8 -5.28 0.07 15.35
C ASN A 8 -3.92 -0.32 15.94
N ARG A 9 -3.86 -1.42 16.70
CA ARG A 9 -2.61 -1.92 17.28
C ARG A 9 -1.62 -2.39 16.21
N ILE A 10 -2.11 -3.07 15.17
CA ILE A 10 -1.28 -3.49 14.02
C ILE A 10 -0.78 -2.25 13.24
N LEU A 11 -1.67 -1.29 12.95
CA LEU A 11 -1.28 -0.06 12.24
C LEU A 11 -0.25 0.75 13.02
N ALA A 12 -0.39 0.84 14.35
CA ALA A 12 0.55 1.56 15.21
C ALA A 12 1.95 0.93 15.24
N ALA A 13 2.06 -0.38 14.99
CA ALA A 13 3.34 -1.07 14.89
C ALA A 13 3.97 -0.98 13.49
N ALA A 14 3.23 -0.50 12.47
CA ALA A 14 3.74 -0.39 11.11
C ALA A 14 4.66 0.80 10.92
N HIS A 15 5.74 0.59 10.17
CA HIS A 15 6.78 1.58 9.94
C HIS A 15 6.49 2.37 8.65
N PRO A 16 6.41 3.70 8.68
CA PRO A 16 6.21 4.51 7.48
C PRO A 16 7.42 4.41 6.55
N VAL A 17 7.19 4.08 5.28
CA VAL A 17 8.25 3.78 4.31
C VAL A 17 8.20 4.68 3.07
N MET A 18 7.02 5.19 2.71
CA MET A 18 6.87 6.16 1.63
C MET A 18 5.79 7.17 1.97
N ARG A 19 6.02 8.43 1.61
CA ARG A 19 5.01 9.50 1.68
C ARG A 19 4.75 10.02 0.27
N ILE A 20 3.49 10.08 -0.13
CA ILE A 20 3.02 10.85 -1.29
C ILE A 20 2.50 12.18 -0.73
N SER A 21 3.15 13.28 -1.07
CA SER A 21 2.86 14.59 -0.47
C SER A 21 1.77 15.34 -1.22
N SER A 22 1.74 15.19 -2.53
CA SER A 22 0.84 15.90 -3.44
C SER A 22 0.70 15.14 -4.76
N LEU A 23 -0.42 15.34 -5.43
CA LEU A 23 -0.61 14.98 -6.82
C LEU A 23 -0.55 16.24 -7.69
N SER A 24 -0.10 16.07 -8.93
CA SER A 24 -0.13 17.11 -9.96
C SER A 24 -1.30 16.85 -10.93
N PRO A 25 -1.96 17.91 -11.45
CA PRO A 25 -2.93 17.76 -12.53
C PRO A 25 -2.32 17.21 -13.83
N ASP A 26 -0.98 17.23 -13.95
CA ASP A 26 -0.28 16.66 -15.09
C ASP A 26 -0.52 15.16 -15.21
N GLN A 27 -1.14 14.79 -16.33
CA GLN A 27 -1.48 13.43 -16.65
C GLN A 27 -0.36 12.72 -17.39
N TRP A 28 -0.15 11.45 -17.05
CA TRP A 28 0.75 10.55 -17.73
C TRP A 28 0.07 9.22 -18.02
N TYR A 29 0.64 8.47 -18.96
CA TYR A 29 0.14 7.21 -19.45
C TYR A 29 1.22 6.13 -19.38
N ARG A 30 0.80 4.88 -19.11
CA ARG A 30 1.64 3.68 -19.21
C ARG A 30 1.52 3.06 -20.60
N LYS A 31 2.57 2.38 -21.06
CA LYS A 31 2.61 1.70 -22.36
C LYS A 31 1.61 0.52 -22.52
N PRO A 32 1.33 -0.34 -21.51
CA PRO A 32 0.41 -1.47 -21.68
C PRO A 32 -0.99 -1.01 -22.08
N SER A 33 -1.64 -1.75 -22.97
CA SER A 33 -3.06 -1.56 -23.31
C SER A 33 -3.97 -1.98 -22.15
N GLY A 34 -5.22 -1.48 -22.17
CA GLY A 34 -6.25 -1.81 -21.19
C GLY A 34 -6.35 -0.84 -20.01
N PRO A 35 -7.02 -1.24 -18.90
CA PRO A 35 -7.42 -0.33 -17.82
C PRO A 35 -6.24 0.26 -17.03
N ARG A 36 -5.02 -0.28 -17.23
CA ARG A 36 -3.80 0.20 -16.58
C ARG A 36 -3.07 1.29 -17.37
N ARG A 37 -3.61 1.72 -18.52
CA ARG A 37 -2.99 2.71 -19.41
C ARG A 37 -3.00 4.12 -18.82
N GLY A 38 -4.06 4.50 -18.10
CA GLY A 38 -4.27 5.88 -17.63
C GLY A 38 -5.43 6.56 -18.37
N ALA A 39 -5.61 7.87 -18.23
CA ALA A 39 -4.68 8.83 -17.63
C ALA A 39 -4.47 8.66 -16.11
N TRP A 40 -3.23 8.87 -15.65
CA TRP A 40 -2.85 8.88 -14.24
C TRP A 40 -2.26 10.24 -13.86
N TYR A 41 -2.50 10.69 -12.63
CA TYR A 41 -1.85 11.89 -12.12
C TYR A 41 -0.38 11.59 -11.78
N SER A 42 0.48 12.58 -11.97
CA SER A 42 1.86 12.57 -11.45
C SER A 42 1.84 12.88 -9.95
N CYS A 43 2.89 12.55 -9.21
CA CYS A 43 2.95 12.88 -7.78
C CYS A 43 4.34 13.24 -7.28
N ASP A 44 4.36 14.00 -6.19
CA ASP A 44 5.55 14.19 -5.37
C ASP A 44 5.56 13.15 -4.26
N TYR A 45 6.62 12.37 -4.19
CA TYR A 45 6.77 11.34 -3.17
C TYR A 45 8.19 11.32 -2.60
N ASN A 46 8.32 10.81 -1.38
CA ASN A 46 9.58 10.57 -0.72
C ASN A 46 9.59 9.15 -0.17
N ILE A 47 10.65 8.39 -0.44
CA ILE A 47 10.94 7.15 0.26
C ILE A 47 11.57 7.53 1.60
N LEU A 48 10.88 7.23 2.69
CA LEU A 48 11.27 7.61 4.05
C LEU A 48 12.29 6.63 4.64
N ASP A 49 12.16 5.35 4.28
CA ASP A 49 13.08 4.30 4.68
C ASP A 49 13.42 3.41 3.49
N GLU A 50 14.56 3.69 2.85
CA GLU A 50 15.06 2.92 1.71
C GLU A 50 15.38 1.46 2.06
N SER A 51 15.73 1.18 3.33
CA SER A 51 16.07 -0.16 3.77
C SER A 51 14.84 -1.05 3.81
N LEU A 52 13.73 -0.56 4.36
CA LEU A 52 12.44 -1.24 4.38
C LEU A 52 11.82 -1.32 2.98
N TRP A 53 11.96 -0.26 2.18
CA TRP A 53 11.43 -0.20 0.82
C TRP A 53 11.99 -1.30 -0.10
N LYS A 54 13.29 -1.55 0.01
CA LYS A 54 14.05 -2.49 -0.83
C LYS A 54 14.25 -3.86 -0.19
N ARG A 55 13.78 -4.07 1.05
CA ARG A 55 13.94 -5.33 1.77
C ARG A 55 13.29 -6.48 1.00
N ARG A 56 14.00 -7.60 0.86
CA ARG A 56 13.50 -8.83 0.23
C ARG A 56 12.97 -9.79 1.29
N GLU A 57 11.79 -9.48 1.78
CA GLU A 57 11.11 -10.24 2.83
C GLU A 57 9.60 -10.06 2.61
N GLU A 58 8.80 -11.01 3.05
CA GLU A 58 7.36 -10.88 3.10
C GLU A 58 6.92 -9.75 4.01
N CYS A 59 5.89 -9.03 3.59
CA CYS A 59 5.35 -7.93 4.35
C CYS A 59 3.87 -7.72 4.06
N ILE A 60 3.18 -7.18 5.05
CA ILE A 60 1.91 -6.49 4.87
C ILE A 60 2.18 -4.98 4.87
N TYR A 61 1.57 -4.24 3.97
CA TYR A 61 1.66 -2.79 3.90
C TYR A 61 0.29 -2.14 3.87
N PHE A 62 0.25 -0.92 4.37
CA PHE A 62 -0.96 -0.15 4.61
C PHE A 62 -0.83 1.19 3.90
N VAL A 63 -1.93 1.71 3.36
CA VAL A 63 -2.01 3.05 2.80
C VAL A 63 -3.03 3.84 3.61
N GLN A 64 -2.57 4.90 4.25
CA GLN A 64 -3.40 5.86 4.97
C GLN A 64 -3.42 7.17 4.20
N ASP A 65 -4.55 7.88 4.25
CA ASP A 65 -4.65 9.24 3.69
C ASP A 65 -4.25 10.32 4.71
N GLY A 66 -4.43 11.59 4.31
CA GLY A 66 -4.13 12.75 5.14
C GLY A 66 -4.97 12.86 6.43
N GLU A 67 -6.05 12.10 6.56
CA GLU A 67 -6.89 12.02 7.76
C GLU A 67 -6.52 10.80 8.63
N ASN A 68 -5.44 10.09 8.28
CA ASN A 68 -5.00 8.81 8.87
C ASN A 68 -5.99 7.65 8.68
N GLU A 69 -6.96 7.79 7.78
CA GLU A 69 -7.91 6.72 7.48
C GLU A 69 -7.24 5.64 6.66
N LEU A 70 -7.43 4.38 7.06
CA LEU A 70 -6.88 3.23 6.32
C LEU A 70 -7.67 3.03 5.03
N ARG A 71 -7.01 3.27 3.89
CA ARG A 71 -7.60 3.18 2.56
C ARG A 71 -7.28 1.90 1.82
N TYR A 72 -6.10 1.33 2.02
CA TYR A 72 -5.72 0.10 1.31
C TYR A 72 -4.78 -0.76 2.17
N VAL A 73 -4.92 -2.07 2.02
CA VAL A 73 -4.02 -3.07 2.61
C VAL A 73 -3.50 -3.94 1.48
N GLY A 74 -2.20 -4.20 1.42
CA GLY A 74 -1.67 -5.14 0.45
C GLY A 74 -0.55 -5.95 1.04
N ILE A 75 -0.13 -6.97 0.29
CA ILE A 75 1.00 -7.81 0.68
C ILE A 75 2.08 -7.82 -0.39
N SER A 76 3.29 -8.12 0.05
CA SER A 76 4.38 -8.54 -0.81
C SER A 76 5.04 -9.76 -0.20
N VAL A 77 5.46 -10.71 -1.04
CA VAL A 77 6.32 -11.85 -0.66
C VAL A 77 7.75 -11.62 -1.18
N ASN A 78 8.07 -10.36 -1.48
CA ASN A 78 9.30 -9.85 -2.04
C ASN A 78 9.34 -8.34 -1.70
N ARG A 79 10.11 -7.52 -2.40
CA ARG A 79 10.23 -6.08 -2.09
C ARG A 79 8.93 -5.32 -2.24
N LEU A 80 8.67 -4.39 -1.31
CA LEU A 80 7.58 -3.42 -1.44
C LEU A 80 7.71 -2.57 -2.72
N ALA A 81 8.95 -2.22 -3.08
CA ALA A 81 9.27 -1.54 -4.34
C ALA A 81 8.76 -2.26 -5.61
N ASP A 82 8.59 -3.59 -5.56
CA ASP A 82 8.06 -4.36 -6.69
C ASP A 82 6.54 -4.24 -6.82
N ARG A 83 5.84 -3.78 -5.78
CA ARG A 83 4.41 -3.46 -5.78
C ARG A 83 4.15 -2.02 -6.21
N TRP A 84 4.99 -1.10 -5.75
CA TRP A 84 4.97 0.32 -6.06
C TRP A 84 6.09 0.68 -7.05
N ARG A 85 5.82 0.43 -8.34
CA ARG A 85 6.85 0.48 -9.37
C ARG A 85 7.01 1.86 -9.95
N PHE A 86 8.25 2.24 -10.22
CA PHE A 86 8.57 3.34 -11.11
C PHE A 86 8.36 2.89 -12.56
N SER A 87 7.35 3.47 -13.21
CA SER A 87 6.98 3.15 -14.59
C SER A 87 7.41 4.30 -15.52
N PRO A 88 7.98 4.01 -16.71
CA PRO A 88 8.22 5.03 -17.71
C PRO A 88 6.92 5.75 -18.07
N ALA A 89 6.98 7.08 -18.06
CA ALA A 89 5.83 7.94 -18.28
C ALA A 89 5.75 8.41 -19.73
N TYR A 90 4.53 8.40 -20.27
CA TYR A 90 4.23 8.82 -21.64
C TYR A 90 3.08 9.83 -21.65
N ASN A 91 3.00 10.63 -22.71
CA ASN A 91 1.83 11.45 -22.98
C ASN A 91 0.71 10.61 -23.65
N LYS A 92 -0.41 11.26 -23.99
CA LYS A 92 -1.57 10.60 -24.61
C LYS A 92 -1.23 9.94 -25.95
N GLU A 93 -0.32 10.53 -26.71
CA GLU A 93 0.19 10.06 -28.01
C GLU A 93 1.32 9.02 -27.88
N LEU A 94 1.61 8.53 -26.66
CA LEU A 94 2.68 7.56 -26.38
C LEU A 94 4.11 8.08 -26.66
N LYS A 95 4.30 9.40 -26.68
CA LYS A 95 5.63 10.01 -26.64
C LYS A 95 6.15 9.99 -25.21
N SER A 96 7.40 9.61 -25.03
CA SER A 96 8.02 9.56 -23.69
C SER A 96 8.10 10.95 -23.07
N LEU A 97 7.85 11.03 -21.77
CA LEU A 97 8.03 12.24 -20.97
C LEU A 97 9.45 12.35 -20.37
N GLY A 98 10.35 11.40 -20.68
CA GLY A 98 11.73 11.43 -20.18
C GLY A 98 11.89 11.17 -18.68
N LYS A 99 10.83 10.74 -17.99
CA LYS A 99 10.80 10.46 -16.55
C LYS A 99 10.06 9.16 -16.23
N ASN A 100 10.28 8.67 -15.02
CA ASN A 100 9.49 7.59 -14.44
C ASN A 100 8.52 8.16 -13.39
N GLU A 101 7.33 7.59 -13.31
CA GLU A 101 6.30 7.94 -12.35
C GLU A 101 5.97 6.76 -11.44
N LEU A 102 5.58 7.05 -10.21
CA LEU A 102 5.17 6.03 -9.24
C LEU A 102 3.84 5.40 -9.67
N PHE A 103 3.75 4.07 -9.60
CA PHE A 103 2.51 3.36 -9.94
C PHE A 103 2.30 2.09 -9.12
N HIS A 104 1.08 1.99 -8.59
CA HIS A 104 0.57 0.78 -7.96
C HIS A 104 -0.70 0.30 -8.66
N SER A 105 -0.74 -0.96 -9.09
CA SER A 105 -1.78 -1.40 -10.05
C SER A 105 -3.22 -1.41 -9.52
N GLN A 106 -3.40 -1.46 -8.20
CA GLN A 106 -4.72 -1.46 -7.55
C GLN A 106 -5.00 -0.14 -6.82
N CYS A 107 -4.08 0.29 -5.95
CA CYS A 107 -4.19 1.54 -5.20
C CYS A 107 -4.12 2.83 -6.07
N TRP A 108 -3.28 2.91 -7.10
CA TRP A 108 -3.10 4.16 -7.86
C TRP A 108 -4.36 4.65 -8.59
N PRO A 109 -5.14 3.78 -9.26
CA PRO A 109 -6.42 4.19 -9.83
C PRO A 109 -7.38 4.77 -8.80
N GLU A 110 -7.43 4.21 -7.58
CA GLU A 110 -8.32 4.69 -6.52
C GLU A 110 -7.81 6.00 -5.92
N ILE A 111 -6.50 6.19 -5.77
CA ILE A 111 -5.91 7.49 -5.44
C ILE A 111 -6.34 8.54 -6.47
N CYS A 112 -6.18 8.28 -7.76
CA CYS A 112 -6.54 9.23 -8.80
C CYS A 112 -8.05 9.51 -8.85
N ALA A 113 -8.90 8.51 -8.61
CA ALA A 113 -10.35 8.64 -8.67
C ALA A 113 -10.94 9.41 -7.47
N ASN A 114 -10.31 9.33 -6.30
CA ASN A 114 -10.80 9.95 -5.07
C ASN A 114 -10.05 11.26 -4.71
N HIS A 115 -9.04 11.66 -5.48
CA HIS A 115 -8.28 12.89 -5.23
C HIS A 115 -9.09 14.13 -5.64
N SER A 116 -8.99 15.18 -4.82
CA SER A 116 -9.48 16.53 -5.14
C SER A 116 -8.33 17.53 -5.00
N PHE A 117 -8.07 18.31 -6.06
CA PHE A 117 -7.05 19.35 -6.05
C PHE A 117 -7.41 20.56 -5.18
N GLU A 118 -8.66 20.67 -4.72
CA GLU A 118 -9.10 21.72 -3.80
C GLU A 118 -8.68 21.43 -2.35
N LYS A 119 -8.37 20.17 -2.03
CA LYS A 119 -7.93 19.73 -0.71
C LYS A 119 -6.57 19.07 -0.81
N ILE A 120 -5.58 19.63 -0.11
CA ILE A 120 -4.28 18.98 0.03
C ILE A 120 -4.51 17.60 0.65
N SER A 121 -4.27 16.55 -0.12
CA SER A 121 -4.38 15.16 0.33
C SER A 121 -3.07 14.46 0.02
N GLY A 122 -2.39 14.05 1.09
CA GLY A 122 -1.24 13.18 1.03
C GLY A 122 -1.61 11.75 1.39
N TYR A 123 -0.68 10.83 1.14
CA TYR A 123 -0.80 9.43 1.55
C TYR A 123 0.49 8.96 2.21
N ILE A 124 0.34 8.11 3.22
CA ILE A 124 1.45 7.42 3.86
C ILE A 124 1.31 5.93 3.57
N VAL A 125 2.40 5.34 3.08
CA VAL A 125 2.55 3.89 2.99
C VAL A 125 3.41 3.45 4.17
N SER A 126 2.88 2.53 4.97
CA SER A 126 3.60 1.90 6.09
C SER A 126 3.64 0.38 5.93
N VAL A 127 4.57 -0.28 6.60
CA VAL A 127 4.86 -1.70 6.41
C VAL A 127 5.18 -2.42 7.72
N LEU A 128 4.80 -3.70 7.80
CA LEU A 128 5.26 -4.68 8.79
C LEU A 128 5.83 -5.88 8.05
N HIS A 129 7.09 -6.22 8.32
CA HIS A 129 7.80 -7.33 7.69
C HIS A 129 7.77 -8.59 8.58
N GLY A 130 7.79 -9.76 7.93
CA GLY A 130 8.01 -11.09 8.49
C GLY A 130 7.95 -11.21 10.00
N LYS A 131 9.12 -11.27 10.66
CA LYS A 131 9.22 -11.51 12.10
C LYS A 131 8.62 -10.41 12.97
N ASP A 132 8.73 -9.15 12.55
CA ASP A 132 8.13 -8.02 13.27
C ASP A 132 6.61 -8.16 13.30
N LEU A 133 6.02 -8.58 12.17
CA LEU A 133 4.60 -8.88 12.09
C LEU A 133 4.21 -10.02 13.04
N LEU A 134 4.93 -11.14 12.99
CA LEU A 134 4.62 -12.30 13.84
C LEU A 134 4.68 -11.96 15.33
N THR A 135 5.67 -11.15 15.72
CA THR A 135 5.81 -10.66 17.11
C THR A 135 4.58 -9.84 17.49
N VAL A 136 4.22 -8.84 16.68
CA VAL A 136 3.02 -8.00 16.91
C VAL A 136 1.76 -8.85 17.02
N LEU A 137 1.60 -9.87 16.16
CA LEU A 137 0.45 -10.75 16.18
C LEU A 137 0.41 -11.59 17.46
N SER A 138 1.53 -12.16 17.89
CA SER A 138 1.61 -13.02 19.09
C SER A 138 1.20 -12.30 20.38
N GLU A 139 1.38 -10.98 20.44
CA GLU A 139 1.03 -10.15 21.60
C GLU A 139 -0.44 -9.69 21.62
N LEU A 140 -1.24 -10.08 20.62
CA LEU A 140 -2.65 -9.73 20.56
C LEU A 140 -3.47 -10.62 21.48
N ASN A 141 -4.31 -10.01 22.33
CA ASN A 141 -5.40 -10.72 22.99
C ASN A 141 -6.61 -10.89 22.03
N HIS A 142 -6.39 -11.66 20.95
CA HIS A 142 -7.34 -11.90 19.85
C HIS A 142 -6.98 -13.21 19.11
N PRO A 143 -7.95 -13.91 18.46
CA PRO A 143 -7.66 -15.15 17.71
C PRO A 143 -6.58 -15.04 16.64
N LEU A 144 -6.32 -13.85 16.09
CA LEU A 144 -5.21 -13.62 15.15
C LEU A 144 -3.83 -13.88 15.74
N SER A 145 -3.69 -13.93 17.07
CA SER A 145 -2.43 -14.29 17.71
C SER A 145 -1.92 -15.67 17.33
N CYS A 146 -2.80 -16.59 16.90
CA CYS A 146 -2.38 -17.88 16.39
C CYS A 146 -1.52 -17.78 15.12
N LEU A 147 -1.64 -16.70 14.34
CA LEU A 147 -0.76 -16.49 13.19
C LEU A 147 0.68 -16.20 13.61
N GLY A 148 0.90 -15.68 14.83
CA GLY A 148 2.24 -15.42 15.37
C GLY A 148 3.09 -16.68 15.57
N SER A 149 2.48 -17.87 15.61
CA SER A 149 3.23 -19.14 15.71
C SER A 149 3.78 -19.63 14.37
N LEU A 150 3.50 -18.96 13.25
CA LEU A 150 3.96 -19.33 11.91
C LEU A 150 5.38 -18.80 11.63
N SER A 151 6.33 -19.05 12.54
CA SER A 151 7.71 -18.52 12.43
C SER A 151 8.46 -18.98 11.20
N GLU A 152 8.14 -20.18 10.71
CA GLU A 152 8.77 -20.79 9.53
C GLU A 152 8.04 -20.43 8.22
N ASP A 153 6.79 -19.95 8.32
CA ASP A 153 5.93 -19.63 7.16
C ASP A 153 5.27 -18.23 7.32
N PRO A 154 6.06 -17.15 7.46
CA PRO A 154 5.55 -15.79 7.65
C PRO A 154 4.71 -15.27 6.47
N ASP A 155 4.89 -15.83 5.27
CA ASP A 155 4.11 -15.49 4.08
C ASP A 155 2.63 -15.90 4.24
N ILE A 156 2.37 -17.04 4.90
CA ILE A 156 1.01 -17.47 5.26
C ILE A 156 0.36 -16.46 6.21
N ALA A 157 1.12 -15.97 7.19
CA ALA A 157 0.62 -14.98 8.15
C ALA A 157 0.24 -13.65 7.46
N VAL A 158 1.08 -13.12 6.56
CA VAL A 158 0.73 -11.88 5.83
C VAL A 158 -0.50 -12.06 4.94
N ILE A 159 -0.65 -13.21 4.26
CA ILE A 159 -1.81 -13.51 3.41
C ILE A 159 -3.09 -13.62 4.25
N ALA A 160 -3.06 -14.40 5.33
CA ALA A 160 -4.20 -14.57 6.22
C ALA A 160 -4.62 -13.24 6.83
N LEU A 161 -3.66 -12.39 7.21
CA LEU A 161 -3.93 -11.08 7.77
C LEU A 161 -4.55 -10.13 6.73
N GLU A 162 -4.06 -10.10 5.49
CA GLU A 162 -4.69 -9.31 4.42
C GLU A 162 -6.15 -9.72 4.21
N VAL A 163 -6.42 -11.03 4.15
CA VAL A 163 -7.79 -11.56 4.04
C VAL A 163 -8.65 -11.11 5.21
N TRP A 164 -8.12 -11.14 6.44
CA TRP A 164 -8.86 -10.68 7.62
C TRP A 164 -9.18 -9.19 7.53
N PHE A 165 -8.21 -8.33 7.19
CA PHE A 165 -8.43 -6.89 7.01
C PHE A 165 -9.51 -6.63 5.95
N VAL A 166 -9.38 -7.24 4.77
CA VAL A 166 -10.33 -7.07 3.68
C VAL A 166 -11.73 -7.52 4.09
N LYS A 167 -11.89 -8.67 4.76
CA LYS A 167 -13.21 -9.15 5.18
C LYS A 167 -13.86 -8.28 6.25
N ARG A 168 -13.07 -7.74 7.20
CA ARG A 168 -13.60 -6.99 8.34
C ARG A 168 -13.79 -5.51 8.06
N PHE A 169 -13.02 -4.95 7.13
CA PHE A 169 -12.99 -3.52 6.83
C PHE A 169 -13.32 -3.22 5.37
N ASN A 170 -14.03 -4.11 4.68
CA ASN A 170 -14.34 -3.98 3.25
C ASN A 170 -15.00 -2.63 2.89
N SER A 171 -15.87 -2.10 3.75
CA SER A 171 -16.60 -0.85 3.48
C SER A 171 -15.70 0.40 3.48
N GLN A 172 -14.54 0.35 4.13
CA GLN A 172 -13.59 1.46 4.20
C GLN A 172 -12.37 1.27 3.27
N LEU A 173 -12.10 0.04 2.84
CA LEU A 173 -10.93 -0.29 2.03
C LEU A 173 -11.22 -0.22 0.53
N TRP A 174 -10.23 0.26 -0.22
CA TRP A 174 -10.19 0.22 -1.68
C TRP A 174 -9.83 -1.16 -2.25
N ASN A 175 -9.68 -2.17 -1.39
CA ASN A 175 -9.45 -3.56 -1.76
C ASN A 175 -10.70 -4.16 -2.43
N LYS A 176 -11.02 -3.72 -3.64
CA LYS A 176 -12.11 -4.29 -4.46
C LYS A 176 -11.67 -5.65 -4.97
N ARG A 177 -12.04 -6.72 -4.25
CA ARG A 177 -12.01 -8.09 -4.79
C ARG A 177 -13.17 -8.19 -5.77
N LYS A 178 -12.86 -8.31 -7.07
CA LYS A 178 -13.84 -8.73 -8.08
C LYS A 178 -14.11 -10.21 -7.94
#